data_AF-A0A1X7THK7-F1
#
_entry.id   AF-A0A1X7THK7-F1
#
_cell.length_a   1.000
_cell.length_b   1.000
_cell.length_c   1.000
_cell.angle_alpha   90.00
_cell.angle_beta   90.00
_cell.angle_gamma   90.00
#
_symmetry.space_group_name_H-M   'P 1'
#
loop_
_entity.id
_entity.type
_entity.pdbx_description
1 polymer ?
#
loop_
_entity_poly.entity_id
_entity_poly.type
_entity_poly.pdbx_seq_one_letter_code
_entity_poly.pdbx_strand_id
1 'polypeptide(L)'
;SLQSWERLLSFAPRCLFSPRRGGKRWCWATQINQQIDSDDGPPEGYGHRPRGSPSSSVDQLRLAFSARLEEGDFRGAIRIASSETSLASPSAETLQALRSKHPPRPQDFSPPPCPDDGVSIPVSIVKVVNAICSFPTGSSGGQDGLRPQHLKDMLSSSGPDISSLSPFVSSLAAFSSLVLEGRIPPPVRPWFFGARLIALNKQGGGVRPIAVGGCFRRLVAKIACHSVEAHASDILFPHQLGFGIKRGIEAALHGGRFFLNSLKSGCAMVKLDFSNAFNSVRQDRMLSVVRDICPSIFPLVDSSYNDVTLGGPVGSLCDDISSIRSAADVGLYLNLSSPLGSVDSISAAVEEKTLALKRMGDRLRHFTLHDAIILLRHSFAIPCLTNLLRSSPTFLSPSVGEYDSVLCSLLSDLLNVSIDIEAPLWSQASLPIRSGGLGIRSAVQLAPSCYLSSAAALHDLIFNILPDVSLPNSLPFVDEAQSL
;
A
#
# COMPACT_ATOMS: atom_id res chain seq x y z
N SER A 1 -0.04 -13.71 -31.67
CA SER A 1 -1.27 -14.51 -31.81
C SER A 1 -1.87 -14.79 -30.44
N LEU A 2 -3.00 -15.52 -30.32
CA LEU A 2 -3.51 -15.97 -29.01
C LEU A 2 -2.49 -16.87 -28.28
N GLN A 3 -1.82 -17.77 -29.01
CA GLN A 3 -0.74 -18.61 -28.49
C GLN A 3 0.40 -17.80 -27.85
N SER A 4 0.75 -16.63 -28.42
CA SER A 4 1.75 -15.73 -27.82
C SER A 4 1.31 -15.20 -26.45
N TRP A 5 0.02 -14.88 -26.28
CA TRP A 5 -0.54 -14.43 -25.00
C TRP A 5 -0.62 -15.55 -23.97
N GLU A 6 -1.02 -16.75 -24.39
CA GLU A 6 -1.05 -17.94 -23.53
C GLU A 6 0.35 -18.26 -22.99
N ARG A 7 1.36 -18.28 -23.88
CA ARG A 7 2.76 -18.50 -23.52
C ARG A 7 3.26 -17.42 -22.53
N LEU A 8 2.97 -16.15 -22.81
CA LEU A 8 3.35 -15.03 -21.93
C LEU A 8 2.73 -15.14 -20.53
N LEU A 9 1.43 -15.41 -20.44
CA LEU A 9 0.71 -15.53 -19.17
C LEU A 9 1.05 -16.82 -18.41
N SER A 10 1.53 -17.85 -19.12
CA SER A 10 2.03 -19.10 -18.54
C SER A 10 3.53 -19.07 -18.21
N PHE A 11 4.27 -18.01 -18.56
CA PHE A 11 5.72 -17.99 -18.46
C PHE A 11 6.24 -18.28 -17.04
N ALA A 12 5.78 -17.56 -16.01
CA ALA A 12 6.29 -17.79 -14.66
C ALA A 12 5.89 -19.16 -14.05
N PRO A 13 4.65 -19.69 -14.20
CA PRO A 13 4.35 -21.04 -13.73
C PRO A 13 5.01 -22.15 -14.53
N ARG A 14 5.43 -21.91 -15.79
CA ARG A 14 6.23 -22.86 -16.58
C ARG A 14 7.73 -22.77 -16.25
N CYS A 15 8.32 -21.58 -16.40
CA CYS A 15 9.77 -21.37 -16.45
C CYS A 15 10.42 -20.96 -15.12
N LEU A 16 9.63 -20.48 -14.15
CA LEU A 16 10.10 -20.05 -12.82
C LEU A 16 9.56 -20.94 -11.70
N PHE A 17 9.25 -22.21 -12.02
CA PHE A 17 8.68 -23.14 -11.05
C PHE A 17 9.76 -23.73 -10.14
N SER A 18 9.64 -23.49 -8.84
CA SER A 18 10.49 -24.12 -7.82
C SER A 18 9.78 -25.33 -7.21
N PRO A 19 10.22 -26.58 -7.49
CA PRO A 19 9.73 -27.76 -6.78
C PRO A 19 10.04 -27.72 -5.27
N ARG A 20 9.47 -28.64 -4.49
CA ARG A 20 9.52 -28.60 -3.00
C ARG A 20 10.85 -28.99 -2.36
N ARG A 21 11.66 -29.76 -3.09
CA ARG A 21 12.89 -30.39 -2.59
C ARG A 21 13.93 -30.34 -3.69
N GLY A 22 14.88 -29.42 -3.57
CA GLY A 22 16.19 -29.60 -4.18
C GLY A 22 16.87 -30.76 -3.47
N GLY A 23 16.89 -31.95 -4.09
CA GLY A 23 17.77 -33.02 -3.63
C GLY A 23 19.24 -32.57 -3.77
N LYS A 24 20.15 -33.12 -2.97
CA LYS A 24 21.60 -32.78 -2.97
C LYS A 24 22.33 -32.89 -4.33
N ARG A 25 21.65 -33.31 -5.39
CA ARG A 25 22.15 -33.44 -6.78
C ARG A 25 21.82 -32.27 -7.71
N TRP A 26 20.90 -31.35 -7.36
CA TRP A 26 20.39 -30.35 -8.31
C TRP A 26 20.42 -28.92 -7.74
N CYS A 27 21.06 -28.00 -8.45
CA CYS A 27 20.98 -26.57 -8.18
C CYS A 27 19.69 -25.99 -8.77
N TRP A 28 19.03 -25.08 -8.04
CA TRP A 28 17.81 -24.40 -8.51
C TRP A 28 18.01 -23.65 -9.82
N ALA A 29 19.17 -23.00 -10.01
CA ALA A 29 19.50 -22.30 -11.25
C ALA A 29 19.53 -23.25 -12.45
N THR A 30 20.09 -24.46 -12.30
CA THR A 30 20.10 -25.47 -13.37
C THR A 30 18.69 -25.92 -13.74
N GLN A 31 17.80 -26.09 -12.76
CA GLN A 31 16.41 -26.47 -13.01
C GLN A 31 15.62 -25.35 -13.69
N ILE A 32 15.80 -24.10 -13.25
CA ILE A 32 15.15 -22.93 -13.87
C ILE A 32 15.63 -22.74 -15.31
N ASN A 33 16.95 -22.84 -15.56
CA ASN A 33 17.49 -22.75 -16.92
C ASN A 33 16.90 -23.85 -17.82
N GLN A 34 16.84 -25.11 -17.35
CA GLN A 34 16.19 -26.20 -18.11
C GLN A 34 14.71 -25.95 -18.40
N GLN A 35 13.95 -25.34 -17.48
CA GLN A 35 12.54 -24.97 -17.72
C GLN A 35 12.40 -23.79 -18.70
N ILE A 36 13.36 -22.86 -18.72
CA ILE A 36 13.42 -21.76 -19.70
C ILE A 36 13.77 -22.30 -21.08
N ASP A 37 14.73 -23.22 -21.17
CA ASP A 37 15.18 -23.84 -22.41
C ASP A 37 14.10 -24.73 -23.03
N SER A 38 13.30 -25.44 -22.23
CA SER A 38 12.23 -26.32 -22.73
C SER A 38 10.89 -25.63 -22.98
N ASP A 39 10.53 -24.58 -22.21
CA ASP A 39 9.22 -23.91 -22.23
C ASP A 39 7.99 -24.80 -21.90
N ASP A 40 8.21 -26.10 -21.65
CA ASP A 40 7.19 -27.13 -21.40
C ASP A 40 6.57 -27.08 -19.98
N GLY A 41 7.23 -26.38 -19.05
CA GLY A 41 6.77 -26.21 -17.67
C GLY A 41 6.92 -27.43 -16.75
N PRO A 42 6.43 -27.35 -15.50
CA PRO A 42 6.39 -28.50 -14.60
C PRO A 42 5.32 -29.51 -15.08
N PRO A 43 5.55 -30.83 -14.94
CA PRO A 43 4.59 -31.85 -15.35
C PRO A 43 3.21 -31.67 -14.69
N GLU A 44 2.15 -32.03 -15.42
CA GLU A 44 0.78 -32.01 -14.91
C GLU A 44 0.67 -32.73 -13.55
N GLY A 45 -0.05 -32.12 -12.60
CA GLY A 45 -0.21 -32.66 -11.25
C GLY A 45 0.77 -32.13 -10.19
N TYR A 46 1.77 -31.31 -10.53
CA TYR A 46 2.65 -30.62 -9.57
C TYR A 46 1.98 -29.46 -8.81
N GLY A 47 0.78 -29.70 -8.27
CA GLY A 47 0.10 -28.75 -7.41
C GLY A 47 0.88 -28.43 -6.12
N HIS A 48 0.76 -27.19 -5.64
CA HIS A 48 1.22 -26.83 -4.30
C HIS A 48 0.38 -27.57 -3.24
N ARG A 49 0.76 -28.80 -2.87
CA ARG A 49 0.30 -29.41 -1.60
C ARG A 49 0.58 -28.42 -0.45
N PRO A 50 -0.26 -28.27 0.59
CA PRO A 50 0.10 -27.46 1.74
C PRO A 50 1.46 -27.88 2.33
N ARG A 51 2.18 -26.97 3.00
CA ARG A 51 3.19 -27.42 3.99
C ARG A 51 2.43 -28.25 5.02
N GLY A 52 3.03 -29.34 5.52
CA GLY A 52 2.59 -29.87 6.81
C GLY A 52 2.69 -28.74 7.83
N SER A 53 1.62 -28.49 8.60
CA SER A 53 1.55 -27.36 9.53
C SER A 53 2.73 -27.42 10.51
N PRO A 54 3.60 -26.40 10.57
CA PRO A 54 4.61 -26.32 11.61
C PRO A 54 3.95 -26.36 12.99
N SER A 55 4.60 -27.05 13.93
CA SER A 55 4.04 -27.48 15.22
C SER A 55 3.64 -26.35 16.17
N SER A 56 4.09 -25.11 15.94
CA SER A 56 3.66 -23.93 16.68
C SER A 56 3.31 -22.76 15.75
N SER A 57 2.44 -21.86 16.21
CA SER A 57 2.13 -20.60 15.52
C SER A 57 3.33 -19.63 15.48
N VAL A 58 4.21 -19.70 16.48
CA VAL A 58 5.40 -18.83 16.60
C VAL A 58 6.45 -19.19 15.54
N ASP A 59 6.69 -20.49 15.29
CA ASP A 59 7.61 -20.93 14.24
C ASP A 59 7.14 -20.51 12.84
N GLN A 60 5.81 -20.52 12.61
CA GLN A 60 5.22 -20.04 11.37
C GLN A 60 5.46 -18.53 11.18
N LEU A 61 5.26 -17.74 12.23
CA LEU A 61 5.53 -16.30 12.23
C LEU A 61 7.01 -16.01 11.98
N ARG A 62 7.93 -16.68 12.69
CA ARG A 62 9.38 -16.51 12.52
C ARG A 62 9.82 -16.86 11.09
N LEU A 63 9.40 -18.01 10.55
CA LEU A 63 9.73 -18.40 9.17
C LEU A 63 9.16 -17.43 8.12
N ALA A 64 7.93 -16.96 8.32
CA ALA A 64 7.31 -15.98 7.41
C ALA A 64 7.99 -14.60 7.48
N PHE A 65 8.49 -14.22 8.66
CA PHE A 65 9.23 -12.99 8.87
C PHE A 65 10.63 -13.04 8.27
N SER A 66 11.42 -14.09 8.55
CA SER A 66 12.77 -14.27 7.98
C SER A 66 12.73 -14.27 6.44
N ALA A 67 11.78 -14.98 5.84
CA ALA A 67 11.59 -14.97 4.40
C ALA A 67 11.29 -13.57 3.81
N ARG A 68 10.65 -12.67 4.59
CA ARG A 68 10.43 -11.28 4.17
C ARG A 68 11.69 -10.43 4.28
N LEU A 69 12.54 -10.66 5.29
CA LEU A 69 13.85 -10.01 5.37
C LEU A 69 14.78 -10.46 4.24
N GLU A 70 14.79 -11.77 3.93
CA GLU A 70 15.53 -12.34 2.80
C GLU A 70 15.04 -11.78 1.44
N GLU A 71 13.72 -11.54 1.29
CA GLU A 71 13.15 -10.81 0.13
C GLU A 71 13.44 -9.30 0.13
N GLY A 72 14.06 -8.72 1.18
CA GLY A 72 14.25 -7.27 1.35
C GLY A 72 12.98 -6.48 1.68
N ASP A 73 11.88 -7.17 2.01
CA ASP A 73 10.56 -6.63 2.33
C ASP A 73 10.42 -6.35 3.84
N PHE A 74 11.23 -5.42 4.36
CA PHE A 74 11.21 -5.01 5.77
C PHE A 74 9.82 -4.57 6.24
N ARG A 75 9.07 -3.87 5.38
CA ARG A 75 7.69 -3.42 5.67
C ARG A 75 6.72 -4.60 5.77
N GLY A 76 6.83 -5.58 4.89
CA GLY A 76 6.06 -6.82 4.93
C GLY A 76 6.40 -7.67 6.15
N ALA A 77 7.69 -7.80 6.49
CA ALA A 77 8.16 -8.47 7.70
C ALA A 77 7.52 -7.86 8.95
N ILE A 78 7.64 -6.53 9.11
CA ILE A 78 7.01 -5.82 10.23
C ILE A 78 5.51 -6.02 10.26
N ARG A 79 4.81 -5.92 9.14
CA ARG A 79 3.35 -6.10 9.12
C ARG A 79 2.95 -7.50 9.58
N ILE A 80 3.74 -8.53 9.27
CA ILE A 80 3.51 -9.89 9.82
C ILE A 80 3.71 -9.89 11.35
N ALA A 81 4.74 -9.22 11.84
CA ALA A 81 5.07 -9.20 13.27
C ALA A 81 4.27 -8.19 14.12
N SER A 82 3.63 -7.15 13.57
CA SER A 82 2.80 -6.18 14.33
C SER A 82 1.29 -6.33 14.13
N SER A 83 0.83 -7.05 13.10
CA SER A 83 -0.59 -7.13 12.78
C SER A 83 -1.31 -8.33 13.43
N GLU A 84 -2.59 -8.12 13.69
CA GLU A 84 -3.60 -9.15 13.99
C GLU A 84 -4.45 -9.52 12.76
N THR A 85 -4.25 -8.87 11.61
CA THR A 85 -5.03 -9.15 10.41
C THR A 85 -4.73 -10.55 9.89
N SER A 86 -5.72 -11.44 10.02
CA SER A 86 -5.67 -12.81 9.55
C SER A 86 -6.34 -12.99 8.19
N LEU A 87 -5.94 -14.06 7.48
CA LEU A 87 -6.64 -14.53 6.28
C LEU A 87 -7.96 -15.17 6.67
N ALA A 88 -9.01 -14.96 5.87
CA ALA A 88 -10.26 -15.71 6.00
C ALA A 88 -10.05 -17.15 5.53
N SER A 89 -10.67 -18.11 6.23
CA SER A 89 -10.62 -19.52 5.83
C SER A 89 -11.24 -19.74 4.45
N PRO A 90 -10.69 -20.62 3.60
CA PRO A 90 -11.26 -20.94 2.29
C PRO A 90 -12.52 -21.82 2.45
N SER A 91 -13.67 -21.19 2.66
CA SER A 91 -14.99 -21.83 2.78
C SER A 91 -15.96 -21.33 1.69
N ALA A 92 -17.06 -22.05 1.50
CA ALA A 92 -18.16 -21.62 0.64
C ALA A 92 -18.75 -20.26 1.11
N GLU A 93 -18.84 -20.05 2.41
CA GLU A 93 -19.26 -18.79 3.03
C GLU A 93 -18.33 -17.62 2.67
N THR A 94 -17.00 -17.81 2.78
CA THR A 94 -16.02 -16.80 2.36
C THR A 94 -16.18 -16.48 0.87
N LEU A 95 -16.36 -17.50 0.01
CA LEU A 95 -16.59 -17.30 -1.41
C LEU A 95 -17.90 -16.54 -1.70
N GLN A 96 -18.98 -16.84 -0.98
CA GLN A 96 -20.25 -16.15 -1.11
C GLN A 96 -20.16 -14.70 -0.61
N ALA A 97 -19.49 -14.45 0.51
CA ALA A 97 -19.25 -13.12 1.08
C ALA A 97 -18.26 -12.27 0.25
N LEU A 98 -17.47 -12.89 -0.63
CA LEU A 98 -16.73 -12.19 -1.69
C LEU A 98 -17.67 -11.86 -2.85
N ARG A 99 -18.44 -12.84 -3.36
CA ARG A 99 -19.38 -12.65 -4.46
C ARG A 99 -20.45 -11.59 -4.18
N SER A 100 -20.98 -11.50 -2.97
CA SER A 100 -22.02 -10.53 -2.60
C SER A 100 -21.55 -9.06 -2.60
N LYS A 101 -20.24 -8.80 -2.64
CA LYS A 101 -19.66 -7.45 -2.79
C LYS A 101 -19.72 -6.92 -4.22
N HIS A 102 -20.24 -7.72 -5.13
CA HIS A 102 -20.40 -7.42 -6.54
C HIS A 102 -21.93 -7.40 -6.80
N PRO A 103 -22.62 -6.23 -6.84
CA PRO A 103 -24.08 -6.12 -7.06
C PRO A 103 -24.44 -6.05 -8.57
N PRO A 104 -25.66 -6.38 -9.05
CA PRO A 104 -25.92 -6.54 -10.49
C PRO A 104 -25.70 -5.29 -11.36
N ARG A 105 -25.14 -5.47 -12.59
CA ARG A 105 -24.97 -4.41 -13.61
C ARG A 105 -26.31 -3.69 -13.84
N PRO A 106 -26.37 -2.33 -13.80
CA PRO A 106 -27.61 -1.59 -13.99
C PRO A 106 -28.28 -1.88 -15.33
N GLN A 107 -29.61 -1.83 -15.37
CA GLN A 107 -30.39 -2.01 -16.61
C GLN A 107 -30.17 -0.88 -17.61
N ASP A 108 -29.85 0.32 -17.13
CA ASP A 108 -29.56 1.53 -17.92
C ASP A 108 -28.06 1.70 -18.24
N PHE A 109 -27.27 0.63 -18.17
CA PHE A 109 -25.84 0.67 -18.47
C PHE A 109 -25.60 1.06 -19.93
N SER A 110 -24.98 2.23 -20.13
CA SER A 110 -24.75 2.83 -21.46
C SER A 110 -23.30 3.34 -21.56
N PRO A 111 -22.34 2.48 -21.92
CA PRO A 111 -20.94 2.87 -22.03
C PRO A 111 -20.74 3.81 -23.24
N PRO A 112 -19.68 4.64 -23.25
CA PRO A 112 -19.29 5.37 -24.44
C PRO A 112 -18.96 4.39 -25.60
N PRO A 113 -18.96 4.86 -26.86
CA PRO A 113 -18.44 4.09 -27.98
C PRO A 113 -17.00 3.60 -27.73
N CYS A 114 -16.65 2.49 -28.38
CA CYS A 114 -15.29 1.96 -28.37
C CYS A 114 -14.28 3.05 -28.82
N PRO A 115 -13.02 2.99 -28.35
CA PRO A 115 -11.96 3.86 -28.87
C PRO A 115 -11.77 3.68 -30.38
N ASP A 116 -11.35 4.74 -31.07
CA ASP A 116 -11.02 4.69 -32.49
C ASP A 116 -9.85 3.73 -32.76
N ASP A 117 -9.96 2.95 -33.84
CA ASP A 117 -8.86 2.11 -34.32
C ASP A 117 -7.68 2.99 -34.78
N GLY A 118 -6.48 2.71 -34.26
CA GLY A 118 -5.24 3.32 -34.73
C GLY A 118 -4.64 4.42 -33.85
N VAL A 119 -5.19 4.69 -32.66
CA VAL A 119 -4.48 5.50 -31.64
C VAL A 119 -3.17 4.80 -31.30
N SER A 120 -2.02 5.45 -31.55
CA SER A 120 -0.71 4.93 -31.14
C SER A 120 -0.19 5.65 -29.89
N ILE A 121 0.23 4.88 -28.89
CA ILE A 121 0.64 5.40 -27.58
C ILE A 121 2.05 4.87 -27.27
N PRO A 122 3.10 5.45 -27.87
CA PRO A 122 4.46 4.95 -27.72
C PRO A 122 4.98 5.12 -26.28
N VAL A 123 5.27 4.00 -25.64
CA VAL A 123 5.98 3.94 -24.36
C VAL A 123 7.49 3.97 -24.59
N SER A 124 8.20 4.83 -23.88
CA SER A 124 9.67 4.86 -23.92
C SER A 124 10.29 3.87 -22.93
N ILE A 125 11.50 3.38 -23.24
CA ILE A 125 12.27 2.49 -22.35
C ILE A 125 12.45 3.08 -20.94
N VAL A 126 12.61 4.41 -20.84
CA VAL A 126 12.75 5.13 -19.57
C VAL A 126 11.48 5.03 -18.72
N LYS A 127 10.29 5.15 -19.32
CA LYS A 127 9.01 4.97 -18.61
C LYS A 127 8.88 3.54 -18.07
N VAL A 128 9.31 2.53 -18.82
CA VAL A 128 9.31 1.13 -18.39
C VAL A 128 10.25 0.91 -17.20
N VAL A 129 11.51 1.34 -17.29
CA VAL A 129 12.50 1.18 -16.21
C VAL A 129 12.04 1.89 -14.94
N ASN A 130 11.58 3.14 -15.04
CA ASN A 130 11.07 3.89 -13.90
C ASN A 130 9.87 3.19 -13.26
N ALA A 131 8.93 2.68 -14.07
CA ALA A 131 7.77 1.94 -13.57
C ALA A 131 8.17 0.63 -12.85
N ILE A 132 9.13 -0.14 -13.38
CA ILE A 132 9.66 -1.36 -12.74
C ILE A 132 10.36 -1.02 -11.40
N CYS A 133 11.26 -0.05 -11.40
CA CYS A 133 11.98 0.37 -10.19
C CYS A 133 11.03 0.87 -9.09
N SER A 134 9.95 1.56 -9.48
CA SER A 134 8.93 2.10 -8.57
C SER A 134 7.99 1.08 -7.93
N PHE A 135 8.12 -0.22 -8.20
CA PHE A 135 7.41 -1.25 -7.43
C PHE A 135 8.04 -1.41 -6.03
N PRO A 136 7.25 -1.54 -4.95
CA PRO A 136 7.77 -1.95 -3.66
C PRO A 136 8.46 -3.32 -3.72
N THR A 137 9.60 -3.46 -3.04
CA THR A 137 10.24 -4.76 -2.77
C THR A 137 9.25 -5.71 -2.08
N GLY A 138 9.36 -7.03 -2.33
CA GLY A 138 8.38 -8.01 -1.84
C GLY A 138 7.00 -7.97 -2.51
N SER A 139 6.78 -7.09 -3.52
CA SER A 139 5.51 -7.03 -4.25
C SER A 139 5.10 -8.41 -4.79
N SER A 140 3.93 -8.89 -4.37
CA SER A 140 3.37 -10.15 -4.84
C SER A 140 2.93 -10.08 -6.31
N GLY A 141 3.05 -11.21 -7.01
CA GLY A 141 2.50 -11.45 -8.34
C GLY A 141 1.00 -11.75 -8.36
N GLY A 142 0.41 -11.76 -9.55
CA GLY A 142 -1.00 -12.06 -9.78
C GLY A 142 -1.30 -13.56 -9.82
N GLN A 143 -2.24 -13.95 -10.68
CA GLN A 143 -2.53 -15.36 -10.98
C GLN A 143 -1.48 -16.02 -11.89
N ASP A 144 -0.81 -15.18 -12.69
CA ASP A 144 0.30 -15.47 -13.59
C ASP A 144 1.62 -15.79 -12.85
N GLY A 145 1.67 -15.71 -11.53
CA GLY A 145 2.87 -16.01 -10.71
C GLY A 145 4.04 -15.03 -10.83
N LEU A 146 4.13 -14.27 -11.94
CA LEU A 146 5.18 -13.29 -12.20
C LEU A 146 5.16 -12.19 -11.13
N ARG A 147 6.30 -11.96 -10.48
CA ARG A 147 6.48 -10.91 -9.47
C ARG A 147 7.19 -9.70 -10.08
N PRO A 148 6.90 -8.46 -9.63
CA PRO A 148 7.70 -7.30 -9.96
C PRO A 148 9.19 -7.43 -9.61
N GLN A 149 9.52 -8.23 -8.59
CA GLN A 149 10.93 -8.51 -8.26
C GLN A 149 11.67 -9.20 -9.40
N HIS A 150 11.05 -10.17 -10.09
CA HIS A 150 11.68 -10.83 -11.24
C HIS A 150 12.03 -9.83 -12.36
N LEU A 151 11.19 -8.80 -12.56
CA LEU A 151 11.49 -7.72 -13.51
C LEU A 151 12.69 -6.87 -13.05
N LYS A 152 12.79 -6.56 -11.75
CA LYS A 152 13.94 -5.84 -11.17
C LYS A 152 15.24 -6.65 -11.24
N ASP A 153 15.16 -7.94 -11.03
CA ASP A 153 16.32 -8.84 -11.05
C ASP A 153 16.87 -8.97 -12.49
N MET A 154 15.98 -9.04 -13.49
CA MET A 154 16.34 -8.99 -14.91
C MET A 154 16.95 -7.64 -15.33
N LEU A 155 16.53 -6.51 -14.74
CA LEU A 155 17.21 -5.22 -14.95
C LEU A 155 18.58 -5.15 -14.26
N SER A 156 18.75 -5.80 -13.11
CA SER A 156 19.97 -5.73 -12.29
C SER A 156 21.07 -6.73 -12.69
N SER A 157 20.72 -7.75 -13.48
CA SER A 157 21.62 -8.85 -13.86
C SER A 157 22.51 -8.53 -15.06
N SER A 158 22.23 -7.45 -15.79
CA SER A 158 23.17 -6.87 -16.75
C SER A 158 24.28 -6.13 -16.03
N GLY A 159 25.53 -6.34 -16.48
CA GLY A 159 26.68 -5.58 -16.01
C GLY A 159 26.62 -4.09 -16.38
N PRO A 160 27.73 -3.33 -16.26
CA PRO A 160 27.75 -1.89 -16.52
C PRO A 160 27.39 -1.48 -17.96
N ASP A 161 27.27 -2.43 -18.89
CA ASP A 161 26.86 -2.18 -20.27
C ASP A 161 25.33 -2.22 -20.44
N ILE A 162 24.73 -1.03 -20.35
CA ILE A 162 23.31 -0.76 -20.53
C ILE A 162 22.80 -1.20 -21.92
N SER A 163 23.67 -1.33 -22.93
CA SER A 163 23.26 -1.78 -24.27
C SER A 163 22.63 -3.18 -24.27
N SER A 164 23.08 -4.05 -23.36
CA SER A 164 22.58 -5.42 -23.18
C SER A 164 21.11 -5.50 -22.72
N LEU A 165 20.62 -4.49 -21.99
CA LEU A 165 19.23 -4.40 -21.55
C LEU A 165 18.28 -3.92 -22.65
N SER A 166 18.82 -3.30 -23.70
CA SER A 166 18.04 -2.64 -24.76
C SER A 166 16.97 -3.56 -25.39
N PRO A 167 17.25 -4.82 -25.76
CA PRO A 167 16.24 -5.69 -26.38
C PRO A 167 15.08 -6.04 -25.44
N PHE A 168 15.38 -6.36 -24.17
CA PHE A 168 14.37 -6.72 -23.17
C PHE A 168 13.47 -5.53 -22.82
N VAL A 169 14.07 -4.38 -22.51
CA VAL A 169 13.32 -3.17 -22.14
C VAL A 169 12.56 -2.61 -23.35
N SER A 170 13.12 -2.68 -24.56
CA SER A 170 12.39 -2.29 -25.80
C SER A 170 11.22 -3.22 -26.09
N SER A 171 11.36 -4.53 -25.84
CA SER A 171 10.24 -5.48 -25.95
C SER A 171 9.13 -5.19 -24.94
N LEU A 172 9.48 -4.88 -23.69
CA LEU A 172 8.51 -4.43 -22.68
C LEU A 172 7.89 -3.07 -23.01
N ALA A 173 8.62 -2.16 -23.66
CA ALA A 173 8.11 -0.88 -24.12
C ALA A 173 7.08 -1.07 -25.24
N ALA A 174 7.41 -1.83 -26.28
CA ALA A 174 6.49 -2.17 -27.37
C ALA A 174 5.24 -2.92 -26.87
N PHE A 175 5.42 -3.87 -25.94
CA PHE A 175 4.31 -4.55 -25.26
C PHE A 175 3.44 -3.57 -24.45
N SER A 176 4.06 -2.63 -23.73
CA SER A 176 3.32 -1.63 -22.95
C SER A 176 2.51 -0.69 -23.84
N SER A 177 3.07 -0.25 -24.98
CA SER A 177 2.32 0.49 -26.01
C SER A 177 1.10 -0.29 -26.47
N LEU A 178 1.28 -1.56 -26.90
CA LEU A 178 0.19 -2.42 -27.37
C LEU A 178 -0.95 -2.56 -26.35
N VAL A 179 -0.61 -2.64 -25.05
CA VAL A 179 -1.60 -2.70 -23.97
C VAL A 179 -2.27 -1.35 -23.70
N LEU A 180 -1.54 -0.22 -23.77
CA LEU A 180 -2.13 1.13 -23.67
C LEU A 180 -3.10 1.42 -24.82
N GLU A 181 -2.76 0.96 -26.02
CA GLU A 181 -3.57 1.04 -27.25
C GLU A 181 -4.83 0.16 -27.21
N GLY A 182 -5.10 -0.57 -26.11
CA GLY A 182 -6.29 -1.42 -25.96
C GLY A 182 -6.27 -2.73 -26.76
N ARG A 183 -5.13 -3.06 -27.39
CA ARG A 183 -5.00 -4.15 -28.38
C ARG A 183 -4.85 -5.55 -27.76
N ILE A 184 -5.35 -5.73 -26.53
CA ILE A 184 -5.48 -7.05 -25.90
C ILE A 184 -6.69 -7.77 -26.50
N PRO A 185 -6.53 -8.95 -27.13
CA PRO A 185 -7.63 -9.70 -27.72
C PRO A 185 -8.72 -10.01 -26.67
N PRO A 186 -10.02 -9.88 -27.00
CA PRO A 186 -11.10 -10.11 -26.04
C PRO A 186 -11.00 -11.44 -25.25
N PRO A 187 -10.66 -12.61 -25.85
CA PRO A 187 -10.50 -13.86 -25.08
C PRO A 187 -9.38 -13.83 -24.02
N VAL A 188 -8.44 -12.89 -24.12
CA VAL A 188 -7.30 -12.72 -23.19
C VAL A 188 -7.63 -11.72 -22.08
N ARG A 189 -8.57 -10.78 -22.30
CA ARG A 189 -8.91 -9.72 -21.34
C ARG A 189 -9.28 -10.26 -19.95
N PRO A 190 -10.08 -11.35 -19.79
CA PRO A 190 -10.34 -11.97 -18.49
C PRO A 190 -9.09 -12.40 -17.72
N TRP A 191 -8.08 -12.90 -18.43
CA TRP A 191 -6.85 -13.41 -17.83
C TRP A 191 -5.82 -12.31 -17.55
N PHE A 192 -5.75 -11.29 -18.41
CA PHE A 192 -4.83 -10.17 -18.23
C PHE A 192 -5.34 -9.14 -17.20
N PHE A 193 -6.62 -8.79 -17.27
CA PHE A 193 -7.27 -7.87 -16.32
C PHE A 193 -7.88 -8.57 -15.10
N GLY A 194 -7.78 -9.90 -15.03
CA GLY A 194 -8.03 -10.68 -13.82
C GLY A 194 -7.12 -10.29 -12.66
N ALA A 195 -7.43 -10.82 -11.48
CA ALA A 195 -6.65 -10.62 -10.26
C ALA A 195 -6.78 -11.82 -9.33
N ARG A 196 -5.69 -12.18 -8.65
CA ARG A 196 -5.72 -13.17 -7.57
C ARG A 196 -6.37 -12.54 -6.34
N LEU A 197 -7.55 -13.02 -5.96
CA LEU A 197 -8.27 -12.56 -4.77
C LEU A 197 -7.70 -13.21 -3.50
N ILE A 198 -7.48 -12.39 -2.47
CA ILE A 198 -7.11 -12.81 -1.12
C ILE A 198 -8.13 -12.22 -0.16
N ALA A 199 -8.78 -13.06 0.66
CA ALA A 199 -9.74 -12.60 1.67
C ALA A 199 -9.03 -12.33 3.01
N LEU A 200 -9.13 -11.09 3.49
CA LEU A 200 -8.70 -10.71 4.84
C LEU A 200 -9.92 -10.62 5.76
N ASN A 201 -9.78 -11.04 7.01
CA ASN A 201 -10.79 -10.77 8.04
C ASN A 201 -10.78 -9.28 8.41
N LYS A 202 -11.94 -8.67 8.52
CA LYS A 202 -12.09 -7.32 9.09
C LYS A 202 -12.12 -7.38 10.62
N GLN A 203 -11.50 -6.40 11.28
CA GLN A 203 -11.88 -6.07 12.65
C GLN A 203 -13.36 -5.62 12.65
N GLY A 204 -14.17 -6.19 13.56
CA GLY A 204 -15.62 -6.02 13.56
C GLY A 204 -16.42 -6.99 12.66
N GLY A 205 -15.76 -7.94 11.98
CA GLY A 205 -16.42 -9.04 11.27
C GLY A 205 -16.62 -8.85 9.76
N GLY A 206 -16.82 -9.97 9.07
CA GLY A 206 -16.87 -10.05 7.61
C GLY A 206 -15.49 -9.95 6.93
N VAL A 207 -15.47 -10.06 5.61
CA VAL A 207 -14.23 -10.13 4.81
C VAL A 207 -13.95 -8.86 4.01
N ARG A 208 -12.67 -8.61 3.71
CA ARG A 208 -12.18 -7.59 2.76
C ARG A 208 -11.41 -8.29 1.63
N PRO A 209 -11.84 -8.18 0.36
CA PRO A 209 -11.06 -8.67 -0.77
C PRO A 209 -9.82 -7.81 -0.98
N ILE A 210 -8.69 -8.45 -1.24
CA ILE A 210 -7.49 -7.85 -1.81
C ILE A 210 -7.30 -8.47 -3.19
N ALA A 211 -7.45 -7.66 -4.24
CA ALA A 211 -7.25 -8.07 -5.62
C ALA A 211 -5.79 -7.81 -6.05
N VAL A 212 -5.01 -8.88 -6.23
CA VAL A 212 -3.63 -8.78 -6.73
C VAL A 212 -3.62 -9.01 -8.24
N GLY A 213 -3.63 -7.92 -9.01
CA GLY A 213 -3.52 -7.97 -10.47
C GLY A 213 -2.15 -8.46 -10.95
N GLY A 214 -2.11 -9.00 -12.17
CA GLY A 214 -0.88 -9.49 -12.82
C GLY A 214 0.22 -8.43 -12.94
N CYS A 215 1.48 -8.88 -13.03
CA CYS A 215 2.64 -7.98 -13.00
C CYS A 215 2.62 -6.99 -14.17
N PHE A 216 2.43 -7.50 -15.39
CA PHE A 216 2.38 -6.69 -16.61
C PHE A 216 1.20 -5.70 -16.62
N ARG A 217 0.01 -6.10 -16.17
CA ARG A 217 -1.13 -5.19 -15.98
C ARG A 217 -0.77 -4.02 -15.07
N ARG A 218 -0.13 -4.31 -13.93
CA ARG A 218 0.27 -3.28 -12.94
C ARG A 218 1.40 -2.38 -13.47
N LEU A 219 2.29 -2.91 -14.29
CA LEU A 219 3.36 -2.16 -14.96
C LEU A 219 2.75 -1.12 -15.91
N VAL A 220 1.87 -1.56 -16.82
CA VAL A 220 1.24 -0.66 -17.80
C VAL A 220 0.29 0.33 -17.13
N ALA A 221 -0.47 -0.09 -16.11
CA ALA A 221 -1.29 0.82 -15.32
C ALA A 221 -0.46 1.91 -14.61
N LYS A 222 0.74 1.60 -14.10
CA LYS A 222 1.67 2.61 -13.56
C LYS A 222 2.09 3.64 -14.61
N ILE A 223 2.40 3.18 -15.83
CA ILE A 223 2.80 4.03 -16.96
C ILE A 223 1.62 4.93 -17.39
N ALA A 224 0.42 4.36 -17.47
CA ALA A 224 -0.83 5.08 -17.77
C ALA A 224 -1.10 6.18 -16.74
N CYS A 225 -1.19 5.83 -15.44
CA CYS A 225 -1.47 6.81 -14.39
C CYS A 225 -0.43 7.95 -14.36
N HIS A 226 0.86 7.64 -14.52
CA HIS A 226 1.90 8.65 -14.55
C HIS A 226 1.80 9.58 -15.78
N SER A 227 1.37 9.06 -16.93
CA SER A 227 1.20 9.86 -18.15
C SER A 227 0.07 10.90 -18.09
N VAL A 228 -0.91 10.72 -17.20
CA VAL A 228 -2.02 11.68 -16.97
C VAL A 228 -1.92 12.39 -15.62
N GLU A 229 -0.86 12.15 -14.84
CA GLU A 229 -0.76 12.53 -13.44
C GLU A 229 -0.99 14.02 -13.21
N ALA A 230 -0.25 14.87 -13.94
CA ALA A 230 -0.35 16.33 -13.85
C ALA A 230 -1.74 16.83 -14.28
N HIS A 231 -2.22 16.44 -15.47
CA HIS A 231 -3.50 16.92 -15.97
C HIS A 231 -4.67 16.52 -15.07
N ALA A 232 -4.68 15.28 -14.59
CA ALA A 232 -5.72 14.82 -13.68
C ALA A 232 -5.57 15.43 -12.28
N SER A 233 -4.36 15.71 -11.78
CA SER A 233 -4.19 16.41 -10.50
C SER A 233 -4.72 17.84 -10.56
N ASP A 234 -4.50 18.55 -11.67
CA ASP A 234 -4.93 19.95 -11.83
C ASP A 234 -6.46 20.08 -11.85
N ILE A 235 -7.17 19.06 -12.35
CA ILE A 235 -8.65 18.99 -12.35
C ILE A 235 -9.21 18.53 -10.99
N LEU A 236 -8.52 17.62 -10.32
CA LEU A 236 -8.96 17.01 -9.06
C LEU A 236 -8.69 17.91 -7.85
N PHE A 237 -7.65 18.74 -7.90
CA PHE A 237 -7.32 19.72 -6.88
C PHE A 237 -8.30 20.92 -6.91
N PRO A 238 -8.67 21.54 -5.76
CA PRO A 238 -8.29 21.21 -4.38
C PRO A 238 -9.11 20.09 -3.73
N HIS A 239 -10.17 19.61 -4.38
CA HIS A 239 -11.19 18.73 -3.76
C HIS A 239 -10.73 17.30 -3.48
N GLN A 240 -9.77 16.78 -4.26
CA GLN A 240 -9.28 15.41 -4.16
C GLN A 240 -7.76 15.37 -4.01
N LEU A 241 -7.31 14.95 -2.84
CA LEU A 241 -5.91 15.01 -2.40
C LEU A 241 -5.19 13.65 -2.45
N GLY A 242 -5.87 12.59 -2.92
CA GLY A 242 -5.36 11.22 -2.96
C GLY A 242 -4.59 10.82 -4.23
N PHE A 243 -4.53 11.70 -5.24
CA PHE A 243 -3.84 11.44 -6.51
C PHE A 243 -3.05 12.67 -6.97
N GLY A 244 -1.79 12.51 -7.37
CA GLY A 244 -0.87 13.59 -7.81
C GLY A 244 -0.43 14.59 -6.73
N ILE A 245 -1.20 14.77 -5.64
CA ILE A 245 -0.91 15.77 -4.61
C ILE A 245 0.11 15.25 -3.58
N LYS A 246 1.35 15.75 -3.67
CA LYS A 246 2.41 15.47 -2.70
C LYS A 246 1.96 15.85 -1.29
N ARG A 247 1.96 14.88 -0.38
CA ARG A 247 1.54 15.02 1.04
C ARG A 247 0.06 15.41 1.25
N GLY A 248 -0.80 15.19 0.24
CA GLY A 248 -2.22 15.52 0.32
C GLY A 248 -2.97 14.96 1.53
N ILE A 249 -2.57 13.80 2.06
CA ILE A 249 -3.17 13.23 3.28
C ILE A 249 -2.74 13.95 4.57
N GLU A 250 -1.51 14.46 4.65
CA GLU A 250 -1.10 15.33 5.75
C GLU A 250 -1.82 16.69 5.65
N ALA A 251 -1.99 17.22 4.43
CA ALA A 251 -2.75 18.45 4.18
C ALA A 251 -4.21 18.34 4.62
N ALA A 252 -4.90 17.24 4.25
CA ALA A 252 -6.26 16.96 4.68
C ALA A 252 -6.39 16.91 6.21
N LEU A 253 -5.40 16.33 6.91
CA LEU A 253 -5.39 16.22 8.37
C LEU A 253 -5.17 17.57 9.05
N HIS A 254 -4.15 18.32 8.62
CA HIS A 254 -3.88 19.66 9.16
C HIS A 254 -4.99 20.66 8.83
N GLY A 255 -5.49 20.68 7.58
CA GLY A 255 -6.61 21.51 7.16
C GLY A 255 -7.92 21.17 7.88
N GLY A 256 -8.26 19.88 8.00
CA GLY A 256 -9.43 19.45 8.77
C GLY A 256 -9.35 19.86 10.25
N ARG A 257 -8.17 19.72 10.87
CA ARG A 257 -7.91 20.20 12.23
C ARG A 257 -8.02 21.73 12.32
N PHE A 258 -7.50 22.46 11.34
CA PHE A 258 -7.56 23.92 11.31
C PHE A 258 -9.00 24.44 11.17
N PHE A 259 -9.80 23.84 10.30
CA PHE A 259 -11.22 24.14 10.15
C PHE A 259 -12.00 23.92 11.45
N LEU A 260 -11.76 22.79 12.15
CA LEU A 260 -12.41 22.48 13.42
C LEU A 260 -12.04 23.45 14.55
N ASN A 261 -10.77 23.87 14.65
CA ASN A 261 -10.34 24.85 15.64
C ASN A 261 -10.80 26.29 15.33
N SER A 262 -11.17 26.55 14.06
CA SER A 262 -11.69 27.86 13.60
C SER A 262 -13.22 27.84 13.39
N LEU A 263 -13.91 26.81 13.87
CA LEU A 263 -15.30 26.54 13.56
C LEU A 263 -16.22 27.56 14.23
N LYS A 264 -16.93 28.37 13.43
CA LYS A 264 -17.90 29.35 13.94
C LYS A 264 -19.18 28.64 14.40
N SER A 265 -19.91 29.28 15.32
CA SER A 265 -21.24 28.79 15.73
C SER A 265 -22.16 28.61 14.52
N GLY A 266 -22.83 27.46 14.44
CA GLY A 266 -23.65 27.07 13.29
C GLY A 266 -22.92 26.37 12.14
N CYS A 267 -21.58 26.29 12.16
CA CYS A 267 -20.82 25.47 11.21
C CYS A 267 -20.62 24.04 11.72
N ALA A 268 -20.44 23.08 10.81
CA ALA A 268 -20.15 21.68 11.13
C ALA A 268 -19.20 21.07 10.08
N MET A 269 -18.42 20.06 10.49
CA MET A 269 -17.63 19.23 9.58
C MET A 269 -18.30 17.85 9.44
N VAL A 270 -18.61 17.45 8.22
CA VAL A 270 -19.25 16.15 7.93
C VAL A 270 -18.21 15.20 7.34
N LYS A 271 -18.07 14.02 7.94
CA LYS A 271 -17.30 12.91 7.37
C LYS A 271 -18.25 11.93 6.68
N LEU A 272 -17.99 11.67 5.40
CA LEU A 272 -18.68 10.65 4.62
C LEU A 272 -17.75 9.45 4.41
N ASP A 273 -18.31 8.23 4.43
CA ASP A 273 -17.61 7.00 4.06
C ASP A 273 -18.49 6.20 3.08
N PHE A 274 -17.89 5.66 2.02
CA PHE A 274 -18.63 5.02 0.92
C PHE A 274 -18.61 3.51 1.08
N SER A 275 -19.81 2.92 1.28
CA SER A 275 -19.96 1.47 1.34
C SER A 275 -19.53 0.84 0.01
N ASN A 276 -18.60 -0.12 0.08
CA ASN A 276 -18.18 -0.95 -1.07
C ASN A 276 -17.68 -0.16 -2.31
N ALA A 277 -17.21 1.08 -2.13
CA ALA A 277 -16.99 2.08 -3.19
C ALA A 277 -16.48 1.54 -4.54
N PHE A 278 -15.35 0.83 -4.56
CA PHE A 278 -14.72 0.33 -5.80
C PHE A 278 -15.62 -0.58 -6.67
N ASN A 279 -16.60 -1.28 -6.09
CA ASN A 279 -17.51 -2.16 -6.82
C ASN A 279 -18.88 -1.51 -7.11
N SER A 280 -19.14 -0.33 -6.55
CA SER A 280 -20.41 0.40 -6.63
C SER A 280 -20.33 1.68 -7.48
N VAL A 281 -19.15 2.02 -8.00
CA VAL A 281 -19.00 3.10 -8.99
C VAL A 281 -19.56 2.65 -10.34
N ARG A 282 -20.44 3.46 -10.93
CA ARG A 282 -20.96 3.26 -12.29
C ARG A 282 -19.84 3.30 -13.33
N GLN A 283 -19.53 2.13 -13.89
CA GLN A 283 -18.47 1.96 -14.88
C GLN A 283 -18.71 2.71 -16.19
N ASP A 284 -19.95 2.80 -16.66
CA ASP A 284 -20.30 3.55 -17.88
C ASP A 284 -20.07 5.06 -17.73
N ARG A 285 -20.42 5.62 -16.57
CA ARG A 285 -20.13 7.02 -16.22
C ARG A 285 -18.63 7.26 -16.06
N MET A 286 -17.93 6.36 -15.37
CA MET A 286 -16.47 6.40 -15.27
C MET A 286 -15.79 6.33 -16.64
N LEU A 287 -16.21 5.42 -17.52
CA LEU A 287 -15.68 5.29 -18.88
C LEU A 287 -15.90 6.56 -19.70
N SER A 288 -17.10 7.16 -19.62
CA SER A 288 -17.41 8.44 -20.28
C SER A 288 -16.48 9.55 -19.80
N VAL A 289 -16.35 9.73 -18.48
CA VAL A 289 -15.46 10.74 -17.87
C VAL A 289 -13.99 10.51 -18.25
N VAL A 290 -13.52 9.26 -18.29
CA VAL A 290 -12.14 8.94 -18.71
C VAL A 290 -11.92 9.23 -20.19
N ARG A 291 -12.89 8.92 -21.07
CA ARG A 291 -12.81 9.29 -22.49
C ARG A 291 -12.70 10.80 -22.66
N ASP A 292 -13.51 11.56 -21.91
CA ASP A 292 -13.66 13.00 -22.11
C ASP A 292 -12.51 13.81 -21.48
N ILE A 293 -11.96 13.35 -20.33
CA ILE A 293 -10.88 14.06 -19.61
C ILE A 293 -9.49 13.46 -19.88
N CYS A 294 -9.38 12.13 -19.98
CA CYS A 294 -8.11 11.41 -20.09
C CYS A 294 -8.09 10.46 -21.32
N PRO A 295 -8.36 10.94 -22.55
CA PRO A 295 -8.50 10.11 -23.74
C PRO A 295 -7.26 9.24 -24.03
N SER A 296 -6.07 9.70 -23.65
CA SER A 296 -4.79 8.99 -23.83
C SER A 296 -4.67 7.68 -23.05
N ILE A 297 -5.53 7.42 -22.05
CA ILE A 297 -5.60 6.14 -21.33
C ILE A 297 -6.94 5.42 -21.53
N PHE A 298 -7.88 6.02 -22.27
CA PHE A 298 -9.20 5.45 -22.47
C PHE A 298 -9.18 4.04 -23.10
N PRO A 299 -8.34 3.70 -24.11
CA PRO A 299 -8.33 2.35 -24.68
C PRO A 299 -7.92 1.24 -23.69
N LEU A 300 -7.00 1.55 -22.76
CA LEU A 300 -6.65 0.66 -21.65
C LEU A 300 -7.83 0.48 -20.69
N VAL A 301 -8.50 1.57 -20.33
CA VAL A 301 -9.59 1.57 -19.33
C VAL A 301 -10.84 0.90 -19.91
N ASP A 302 -11.21 1.16 -21.15
CA ASP A 302 -12.24 0.44 -21.89
C ASP A 302 -11.96 -1.07 -21.90
N SER A 303 -10.77 -1.47 -22.34
CA SER A 303 -10.35 -2.88 -22.34
C SER A 303 -10.36 -3.54 -20.96
N SER A 304 -10.24 -2.76 -19.89
CA SER A 304 -10.24 -3.23 -18.49
C SER A 304 -11.63 -3.36 -17.87
N TYR A 305 -12.59 -2.53 -18.29
CA TYR A 305 -13.87 -2.32 -17.58
C TYR A 305 -15.13 -2.50 -18.44
N ASN A 306 -15.04 -2.46 -19.76
CA ASN A 306 -16.20 -2.60 -20.66
C ASN A 306 -16.48 -4.07 -21.05
N ASP A 307 -15.53 -4.98 -20.80
CA ASP A 307 -15.70 -6.40 -21.12
C ASP A 307 -16.68 -7.12 -20.17
N VAL A 308 -17.69 -7.77 -20.75
CA VAL A 308 -18.75 -8.50 -20.03
C VAL A 308 -18.24 -9.82 -19.41
N THR A 309 -17.11 -10.35 -19.91
CA THR A 309 -16.59 -11.68 -19.52
C THR A 309 -15.72 -11.68 -18.26
N LEU A 310 -15.35 -10.50 -17.74
CA LEU A 310 -14.72 -10.33 -16.42
C LEU A 310 -15.78 -10.47 -15.31
N GLY A 311 -16.19 -11.71 -15.05
CA GLY A 311 -17.29 -12.06 -14.16
C GLY A 311 -17.19 -11.51 -12.73
N GLY A 312 -17.85 -10.38 -12.52
CA GLY A 312 -18.13 -9.79 -11.22
C GLY A 312 -19.28 -8.79 -11.39
N PRO A 313 -20.45 -8.99 -10.77
CA PRO A 313 -21.53 -8.01 -10.88
C PRO A 313 -21.09 -6.59 -10.41
N VAL A 314 -21.53 -5.54 -11.10
CA VAL A 314 -21.13 -4.13 -10.86
C VAL A 314 -22.35 -3.28 -10.45
N GLY A 315 -22.32 -2.62 -9.29
CA GLY A 315 -23.53 -2.01 -8.70
C GLY A 315 -23.77 -0.53 -8.97
N SER A 316 -24.93 -0.04 -8.51
CA SER A 316 -25.27 1.39 -8.42
C SER A 316 -24.64 2.04 -7.19
N LEU A 317 -24.42 3.36 -7.28
CA LEU A 317 -24.26 4.26 -6.14
C LEU A 317 -25.62 4.94 -5.85
N CYS A 318 -25.81 5.46 -4.63
CA CYS A 318 -27.10 5.74 -3.99
C CYS A 318 -27.82 4.42 -3.62
N ASP A 319 -28.24 4.19 -2.38
CA ASP A 319 -28.51 5.11 -1.26
C ASP A 319 -27.70 4.81 0.04
N ASP A 320 -28.09 5.42 1.16
CA ASP A 320 -27.64 5.25 2.56
C ASP A 320 -26.56 6.18 3.14
N ILE A 321 -26.97 7.39 3.54
CA ILE A 321 -26.42 8.04 4.76
C ILE A 321 -27.16 7.44 5.97
N SER A 322 -26.79 6.22 6.36
CA SER A 322 -27.52 5.44 7.38
C SER A 322 -27.21 5.81 8.83
N SER A 323 -26.18 6.61 9.10
CA SER A 323 -25.97 7.22 10.42
C SER A 323 -25.13 8.49 10.36
N ILE A 324 -25.61 9.55 11.03
CA ILE A 324 -24.79 10.70 11.43
C ILE A 324 -24.41 10.45 12.89
N ARG A 325 -23.11 10.49 13.21
CA ARG A 325 -22.60 10.39 14.58
C ARG A 325 -21.97 11.71 14.99
N SER A 326 -22.19 12.15 16.22
CA SER A 326 -21.54 13.35 16.74
C SER A 326 -20.02 13.15 16.80
N ALA A 327 -19.25 14.20 16.52
CA ALA A 327 -17.79 14.16 16.64
C ALA A 327 -17.32 13.91 18.07
N ALA A 328 -18.16 14.18 19.07
CA ALA A 328 -17.90 13.94 20.49
C ALA A 328 -17.86 12.44 20.87
N ASP A 329 -18.59 11.57 20.16
CA ASP A 329 -18.86 10.20 20.64
C ASP A 329 -17.85 9.14 20.16
N VAL A 330 -16.97 9.47 19.19
CA VAL A 330 -16.12 8.49 18.49
C VAL A 330 -14.68 8.98 18.26
N GLY A 331 -14.42 10.28 18.41
CA GLY A 331 -13.21 10.92 17.91
C GLY A 331 -13.22 11.02 16.37
N LEU A 332 -13.02 12.21 15.84
CA LEU A 332 -13.10 12.41 14.38
C LEU A 332 -11.78 11.99 13.70
N TYR A 333 -11.72 10.77 13.17
CA TYR A 333 -10.59 10.28 12.38
C TYR A 333 -10.83 10.49 10.88
N LEU A 334 -9.98 11.27 10.19
CA LEU A 334 -10.03 11.41 8.72
C LEU A 334 -9.42 10.19 8.00
N ASN A 335 -8.39 9.59 8.59
CA ASN A 335 -7.82 8.30 8.18
C ASN A 335 -7.69 7.40 9.41
N LEU A 336 -7.62 6.08 9.21
CA LEU A 336 -7.54 5.01 10.22
C LEU A 336 -6.35 5.10 11.21
N SER A 337 -5.55 6.16 11.15
CA SER A 337 -4.29 6.30 11.90
C SER A 337 -4.02 7.71 12.43
N SER A 338 -4.92 8.68 12.23
CA SER A 338 -4.68 10.08 12.61
C SER A 338 -5.98 10.77 13.03
N PRO A 339 -6.15 11.09 14.33
CA PRO A 339 -7.32 11.79 14.84
C PRO A 339 -7.25 13.29 14.53
N LEU A 340 -8.40 13.91 14.28
CA LEU A 340 -8.61 15.36 14.27
C LEU A 340 -9.11 15.92 15.61
N GLY A 341 -9.76 15.07 16.41
CA GLY A 341 -10.47 15.45 17.64
C GLY A 341 -9.59 15.84 18.84
N SER A 342 -10.18 15.72 20.03
CA SER A 342 -9.61 16.10 21.33
C SER A 342 -8.30 15.38 21.67
N VAL A 343 -7.65 15.85 22.75
CA VAL A 343 -6.47 15.17 23.33
C VAL A 343 -6.75 13.70 23.61
N ASP A 344 -7.95 13.33 24.06
CA ASP A 344 -8.32 11.92 24.32
C ASP A 344 -8.28 11.07 23.04
N SER A 345 -8.70 11.64 21.91
CA SER A 345 -8.60 10.97 20.60
C SER A 345 -7.14 10.80 20.17
N ILE A 346 -6.28 11.77 20.51
CA ILE A 346 -4.83 11.71 20.27
C ILE A 346 -4.18 10.64 21.15
N SER A 347 -4.50 10.61 22.45
CA SER A 347 -4.07 9.60 23.42
C SER A 347 -4.41 8.19 22.95
N ALA A 348 -5.68 7.93 22.62
CA ALA A 348 -6.13 6.63 22.10
C ALA A 348 -5.39 6.19 20.82
N ALA A 349 -5.10 7.12 19.91
CA ALA A 349 -4.32 6.84 18.70
C ALA A 349 -2.85 6.49 19.00
N VAL A 350 -2.24 7.13 20.01
CA VAL A 350 -0.88 6.79 20.48
C VAL A 350 -0.89 5.44 21.18
N GLU A 351 -1.85 5.19 22.08
CA GLU A 351 -2.04 3.92 22.80
C GLU A 351 -2.20 2.73 21.85
N GLU A 352 -2.93 2.87 20.73
CA GLU A 352 -3.02 1.85 19.69
C GLU A 352 -1.63 1.50 19.11
N LYS A 353 -0.75 2.49 18.93
CA LYS A 353 0.65 2.27 18.50
C LYS A 353 1.52 1.72 19.64
N THR A 354 1.28 2.11 20.89
CA THR A 354 1.92 1.51 22.08
C THR A 354 1.56 0.03 22.20
N LEU A 355 0.32 -0.37 21.95
CA LEU A 355 -0.12 -1.77 21.91
C LEU A 355 0.48 -2.54 20.72
N ALA A 356 0.66 -1.90 19.57
CA ALA A 356 1.46 -2.47 18.48
C ALA A 356 2.92 -2.67 18.89
N LEU A 357 3.52 -1.71 19.59
CA LEU A 357 4.89 -1.77 20.09
C LEU A 357 5.11 -2.94 21.06
N LYS A 358 4.22 -3.11 22.06
CA LYS A 358 4.26 -4.25 23.00
C LYS A 358 4.20 -5.60 22.27
N ARG A 359 3.21 -5.79 21.37
CA ARG A 359 3.02 -7.03 20.59
C ARG A 359 4.22 -7.38 19.71
N MET A 360 4.87 -6.39 19.12
CA MET A 360 6.13 -6.59 18.39
C MET A 360 7.26 -6.95 19.36
N GLY A 361 7.38 -6.27 20.49
CA GLY A 361 8.41 -6.50 21.50
C GLY A 361 8.47 -7.96 21.96
N ASP A 362 7.32 -8.55 22.29
CA ASP A 362 7.21 -9.97 22.64
C ASP A 362 7.75 -10.90 21.53
N ARG A 363 7.51 -10.54 20.26
CA ARG A 363 7.95 -11.30 19.09
C ARG A 363 9.42 -11.07 18.75
N LEU A 364 9.97 -9.88 19.02
CA LEU A 364 11.37 -9.53 18.78
C LEU A 364 12.35 -10.39 19.60
N ARG A 365 11.91 -10.88 20.77
CA ARG A 365 12.65 -11.84 21.61
C ARG A 365 12.98 -13.17 20.91
N HIS A 366 12.36 -13.47 19.76
CA HIS A 366 12.65 -14.68 18.96
C HIS A 366 13.65 -14.46 17.80
N PHE A 367 14.19 -13.25 17.66
CA PHE A 367 15.17 -12.88 16.62
C PHE A 367 16.57 -12.70 17.21
N THR A 368 17.58 -12.54 16.34
CA THR A 368 18.90 -12.15 16.83
C THR A 368 18.85 -10.71 17.36
N LEU A 369 19.69 -10.38 18.34
CA LEU A 369 19.74 -9.03 18.91
C LEU A 369 20.02 -7.96 17.85
N HIS A 370 20.89 -8.26 16.88
CA HIS A 370 21.20 -7.36 15.77
C HIS A 370 19.98 -7.09 14.89
N ASP A 371 19.24 -8.13 14.49
CA ASP A 371 18.01 -7.97 13.71
C ASP A 371 16.99 -7.13 14.50
N ALA A 372 16.77 -7.48 15.78
CA ALA A 372 15.79 -6.82 16.63
C ALA A 372 16.07 -5.30 16.77
N ILE A 373 17.33 -4.92 17.02
CA ILE A 373 17.73 -3.50 17.12
C ILE A 373 17.58 -2.79 15.77
N ILE A 374 17.99 -3.40 14.66
CA ILE A 374 17.86 -2.81 13.32
C ILE A 374 16.40 -2.55 12.97
N LEU A 375 15.52 -3.52 13.24
CA LEU A 375 14.07 -3.44 13.02
C LEU A 375 13.43 -2.36 13.87
N LEU A 376 13.71 -2.37 15.18
CA LEU A 376 13.19 -1.40 16.14
C LEU A 376 13.55 0.03 15.70
N ARG A 377 14.82 0.24 15.34
CA ARG A 377 15.38 1.53 14.93
C ARG A 377 14.85 2.05 13.59
N HIS A 378 15.01 1.27 12.53
CA HIS A 378 14.90 1.77 11.15
C HIS A 378 13.53 1.55 10.53
N SER A 379 12.72 0.67 11.10
CA SER A 379 11.58 0.14 10.38
C SER A 379 10.31 0.10 11.21
N PHE A 380 10.39 -0.04 12.54
CA PHE A 380 9.21 -0.24 13.38
C PHE A 380 8.85 0.88 14.36
N ALA A 381 9.67 1.24 15.36
CA ALA A 381 9.22 2.08 16.48
C ALA A 381 8.79 3.50 16.05
N ILE A 382 9.73 4.45 16.04
CA ILE A 382 9.46 5.79 15.51
C ILE A 382 8.99 5.74 14.04
N PRO A 383 9.54 4.92 13.12
CA PRO A 383 9.09 4.89 11.74
C PRO A 383 7.59 4.59 11.53
N CYS A 384 6.95 3.75 12.36
CA CYS A 384 5.50 3.57 12.30
C CYS A 384 4.71 4.67 13.03
N LEU A 385 5.31 5.33 14.03
CA LEU A 385 4.70 6.45 14.75
C LEU A 385 4.79 7.79 13.98
N THR A 386 5.80 7.96 13.10
CA THR A 386 6.11 9.23 12.40
C THR A 386 4.91 9.88 11.73
N ASN A 387 4.02 9.12 11.08
CA ASN A 387 2.83 9.71 10.46
C ASN A 387 1.90 10.38 11.49
N LEU A 388 1.74 9.78 12.67
CA LEU A 388 0.95 10.34 13.75
C LEU A 388 1.63 11.58 14.34
N LEU A 389 2.94 11.51 14.63
CA LEU A 389 3.73 12.66 15.12
C LEU A 389 3.68 13.87 14.17
N ARG A 390 3.64 13.61 12.85
CA ARG A 390 3.59 14.66 11.82
C ARG A 390 2.21 15.24 11.56
N SER A 391 1.12 14.55 11.93
CA SER A 391 -0.25 14.96 11.57
C SER A 391 -1.13 15.28 12.77
N SER A 392 -0.67 14.99 13.98
CA SER A 392 -1.38 15.26 15.23
C SER A 392 -0.42 15.84 16.28
N PRO A 393 -0.88 16.79 17.11
CA PRO A 393 -0.06 17.41 18.15
C PRO A 393 0.08 16.45 19.35
N THR A 394 0.79 15.34 19.13
CA THR A 394 0.99 14.26 20.11
C THR A 394 1.75 14.69 21.35
N PHE A 395 2.52 15.77 21.29
CA PHE A 395 3.17 16.41 22.43
C PHE A 395 2.18 17.00 23.46
N LEU A 396 0.90 17.12 23.13
CA LEU A 396 -0.17 17.50 24.07
C LEU A 396 -0.76 16.30 24.86
N SER A 397 -0.41 15.07 24.49
CA SER A 397 -0.94 13.84 25.11
C SER A 397 0.14 13.18 25.98
N PRO A 398 -0.14 12.85 27.25
CA PRO A 398 0.82 12.16 28.11
C PRO A 398 1.14 10.73 27.61
N SER A 399 0.25 10.11 26.82
CA SER A 399 0.43 8.77 26.27
C SER A 399 1.65 8.66 25.34
N VAL A 400 2.21 9.78 24.85
CA VAL A 400 3.49 9.77 24.10
C VAL A 400 4.70 9.49 25.01
N GLY A 401 4.62 9.85 26.29
CA GLY A 401 5.59 9.44 27.31
C GLY A 401 5.52 7.95 27.60
N GLU A 402 4.30 7.39 27.73
CA GLU A 402 4.12 5.94 27.89
C GLU A 402 4.68 5.12 26.72
N TYR A 403 4.58 5.65 25.50
CA TYR A 403 5.19 5.04 24.32
C TYR A 403 6.72 4.93 24.48
N ASP A 404 7.37 6.00 24.96
CA ASP A 404 8.81 5.99 25.23
C ASP A 404 9.18 5.09 26.42
N SER A 405 8.37 5.01 27.48
CA SER A 405 8.57 4.06 28.59
C SER A 405 8.54 2.61 28.11
N VAL A 406 7.61 2.27 27.22
CA VAL A 406 7.51 0.94 26.60
C VAL A 406 8.67 0.68 25.65
N LEU A 407 9.12 1.68 24.90
CA LEU A 407 10.28 1.58 24.01
C LEU A 407 11.59 1.39 24.80
N CYS A 408 11.74 2.09 25.92
CA CYS A 408 12.87 1.98 26.85
C CYS A 408 12.89 0.59 27.52
N SER A 409 11.76 0.12 28.05
CA SER A 409 11.61 -1.23 28.61
C SER A 409 11.92 -2.32 27.59
N LEU A 410 11.42 -2.21 26.36
CA LEU A 410 11.74 -3.16 25.29
C LEU A 410 13.23 -3.15 24.92
N LEU A 411 13.88 -1.98 24.91
CA LEU A 411 15.31 -1.87 24.66
C LEU A 411 16.14 -2.47 25.81
N SER A 412 15.70 -2.26 27.06
CA SER A 412 16.28 -2.85 28.28
C SER A 412 16.23 -4.38 28.22
N ASP A 413 15.07 -4.95 27.89
CA ASP A 413 14.86 -6.39 27.71
C ASP A 413 15.75 -6.99 26.62
N LEU A 414 15.78 -6.36 25.43
CA LEU A 414 16.54 -6.86 24.29
C LEU A 414 18.05 -6.84 24.55
N LEU A 415 18.56 -5.76 25.17
CA LEU A 415 19.98 -5.63 25.48
C LEU A 415 20.40 -6.42 26.74
N ASN A 416 19.45 -6.89 27.55
CA ASN A 416 19.68 -7.47 28.88
C ASN A 416 20.50 -6.51 29.79
N VAL A 417 20.13 -5.22 29.76
CA VAL A 417 20.73 -4.14 30.56
C VAL A 417 19.61 -3.32 31.16
N SER A 418 19.68 -2.98 32.45
CA SER A 418 18.69 -2.10 33.08
C SER A 418 18.78 -0.68 32.50
N ILE A 419 17.73 -0.23 31.81
CA ILE A 419 17.61 1.14 31.29
C ILE A 419 16.34 1.76 31.87
N ASP A 420 16.52 2.71 32.77
CA ASP A 420 15.44 3.58 33.27
C ASP A 420 15.27 4.79 32.34
N ILE A 421 14.03 5.26 32.19
CA ILE A 421 13.68 6.36 31.27
C ILE A 421 14.25 7.71 31.75
N GLU A 422 14.33 7.92 33.05
CA GLU A 422 14.93 9.12 33.65
C GLU A 422 16.48 9.06 33.69
N ALA A 423 17.08 7.91 33.37
CA ALA A 423 18.52 7.75 33.44
C ALA A 423 19.25 8.38 32.23
N PRO A 424 20.48 8.89 32.42
CA PRO A 424 21.33 9.36 31.31
C PRO A 424 21.56 8.31 30.22
N LEU A 425 21.43 7.02 30.54
CA LEU A 425 21.56 5.90 29.61
C LEU A 425 20.45 5.89 28.54
N TRP A 426 19.19 6.22 28.88
CA TRP A 426 18.12 6.37 27.90
C TRP A 426 18.37 7.57 26.97
N SER A 427 18.83 8.68 27.55
CA SER A 427 19.24 9.86 26.78
C SER A 427 20.37 9.54 25.80
N GLN A 428 21.39 8.78 26.22
CA GLN A 428 22.45 8.31 25.34
C GLN A 428 21.92 7.35 24.27
N ALA A 429 21.07 6.37 24.61
CA ALA A 429 20.46 5.45 23.65
C ALA A 429 19.67 6.19 22.55
N SER A 430 19.02 7.29 22.92
CA SER A 430 18.28 8.20 22.03
C SER A 430 19.14 9.03 21.08
N LEU A 431 20.45 9.17 21.32
CA LEU A 431 21.35 9.88 20.42
C LEU A 431 21.59 9.09 19.11
N PRO A 432 21.87 9.78 17.99
CA PRO A 432 22.33 9.11 16.76
C PRO A 432 23.63 8.31 16.98
N ILE A 433 23.85 7.25 16.19
CA ILE A 433 25.10 6.45 16.25
C ILE A 433 26.36 7.31 16.07
N ARG A 434 26.32 8.30 15.17
CA ARG A 434 27.43 9.27 14.97
C ARG A 434 27.76 10.13 16.20
N SER A 435 26.93 10.06 17.25
CA SER A 435 27.04 10.79 18.51
C SER A 435 27.15 9.83 19.71
N GLY A 436 27.50 8.55 19.48
CA GLY A 436 27.72 7.57 20.55
C GLY A 436 26.46 6.95 21.15
N GLY A 437 25.30 7.11 20.50
CA GLY A 437 24.04 6.48 20.90
C GLY A 437 23.64 5.27 20.06
N LEU A 438 22.48 4.68 20.38
CA LEU A 438 21.92 3.53 19.64
C LEU A 438 21.01 3.98 18.48
N GLY A 439 20.57 5.24 18.48
CA GLY A 439 19.67 5.81 17.49
C GLY A 439 18.21 5.39 17.66
N ILE A 440 17.82 4.87 18.82
CA ILE A 440 16.43 4.59 19.21
C ILE A 440 15.81 5.89 19.70
N ARG A 441 15.32 6.72 18.78
CA ARG A 441 14.88 8.09 19.08
C ARG A 441 13.64 8.08 20.00
N SER A 442 13.62 8.98 20.99
CA SER A 442 12.43 9.31 21.78
C SER A 442 11.32 9.91 20.91
N ALA A 443 10.08 9.46 21.13
CA ALA A 443 8.87 10.01 20.55
C ALA A 443 8.54 11.38 21.14
N VAL A 444 8.71 11.56 22.46
CA VAL A 444 8.51 12.84 23.16
C VAL A 444 9.38 13.93 22.52
N GLN A 445 10.68 13.69 22.37
CA GLN A 445 11.64 14.63 21.76
C GLN A 445 11.37 14.90 20.27
N LEU A 446 10.77 13.95 19.55
CA LEU A 446 10.51 14.11 18.12
C LEU A 446 9.16 14.76 17.82
N ALA A 447 8.16 14.64 18.69
CA ALA A 447 6.79 15.07 18.43
C ALA A 447 6.66 16.53 17.99
N PRO A 448 7.23 17.55 18.69
CA PRO A 448 7.09 18.95 18.29
C PRO A 448 7.75 19.21 16.92
N SER A 449 9.01 18.77 16.74
CA SER A 449 9.76 18.94 15.50
C SER A 449 9.11 18.26 14.28
N CYS A 450 8.49 17.09 14.48
CA CYS A 450 7.77 16.37 13.44
C CYS A 450 6.49 17.11 13.01
N TYR A 451 5.74 17.63 13.99
CA TYR A 451 4.53 18.42 13.74
C TYR A 451 4.86 19.74 13.03
N LEU A 452 5.84 20.51 13.53
CA LEU A 452 6.31 21.76 12.93
C LEU A 452 6.84 21.57 11.50
N SER A 453 7.69 20.57 11.28
CA SER A 453 8.16 20.18 9.94
C SER A 453 7.02 19.85 8.99
N SER A 454 5.92 19.30 9.51
CA SER A 454 4.76 18.98 8.71
C SER A 454 3.94 20.21 8.36
N ALA A 455 3.56 20.98 9.38
CA ALA A 455 2.75 22.19 9.28
C ALA A 455 3.40 23.24 8.37
N ALA A 456 4.69 23.57 8.60
CA ALA A 456 5.43 24.56 7.80
C ALA A 456 5.46 24.21 6.32
N ALA A 457 5.73 22.93 5.99
CA ALA A 457 5.80 22.48 4.60
C ALA A 457 4.43 22.17 3.97
N LEU A 458 3.32 22.50 4.63
CA LEU A 458 1.94 22.37 4.11
C LEU A 458 1.18 23.70 4.07
N HIS A 459 1.76 24.79 4.59
CA HIS A 459 1.08 26.07 4.79
C HIS A 459 0.25 26.47 3.56
N ASP A 460 0.90 26.70 2.42
CA ASP A 460 0.25 27.08 1.16
C ASP A 460 -0.80 26.05 0.70
N LEU A 461 -0.51 24.76 0.84
CA LEU A 461 -1.41 23.68 0.44
C LEU A 461 -2.68 23.64 1.30
N ILE A 462 -2.59 24.01 2.58
CA ILE A 462 -3.74 24.06 3.50
C ILE A 462 -4.64 25.26 3.16
N PHE A 463 -4.08 26.43 2.87
CA PHE A 463 -4.88 27.59 2.48
C PHE A 463 -5.59 27.40 1.13
N ASN A 464 -5.02 26.62 0.21
CA ASN A 464 -5.69 26.30 -1.07
C ASN A 464 -6.83 25.26 -0.96
N ILE A 465 -6.93 24.48 0.14
CA ILE A 465 -7.98 23.46 0.32
C ILE A 465 -9.09 23.89 1.29
N LEU A 466 -8.86 24.96 2.05
CA LEU A 466 -9.85 25.50 2.98
C LEU A 466 -10.78 26.50 2.27
N PRO A 467 -12.05 26.58 2.68
CA PRO A 467 -12.97 27.59 2.14
C PRO A 467 -12.52 29.01 2.55
N ASP A 468 -12.92 30.01 1.75
CA ASP A 468 -12.75 31.44 2.05
C ASP A 468 -13.51 31.84 3.33
N VAL A 469 -12.85 31.59 4.46
CA VAL A 469 -13.29 31.92 5.81
C VAL A 469 -12.19 32.77 6.43
N SER A 470 -12.57 33.69 7.31
CA SER A 470 -11.63 34.47 8.13
C SER A 470 -10.86 33.55 9.09
N LEU A 471 -9.78 32.94 8.59
CA LEU A 471 -8.91 32.03 9.31
C LEU A 471 -7.74 32.79 9.95
N PRO A 472 -7.21 32.33 11.09
CA PRO A 472 -5.93 32.78 11.64
C PRO A 472 -4.77 32.67 10.63
N ASN A 473 -3.70 33.46 10.85
CA ASN A 473 -2.49 33.36 10.02
C ASN A 473 -1.61 32.14 10.39
N SER A 474 -1.73 31.63 11.63
CA SER A 474 -1.00 30.45 12.11
C SER A 474 -1.88 29.20 12.10
N LEU A 475 -1.25 28.05 11.83
CA LEU A 475 -1.89 26.74 11.98
C LEU A 475 -2.01 26.39 13.48
N PRO A 476 -3.02 25.62 13.92
CA PRO A 476 -3.19 25.26 15.32
C PRO A 476 -1.98 24.52 15.89
N PHE A 477 -1.68 24.77 17.17
CA PHE A 477 -0.63 24.08 17.94
C PHE A 477 0.81 24.31 17.44
N VAL A 478 1.03 25.32 16.59
CA VAL A 478 2.38 25.68 16.12
C VAL A 478 3.17 26.40 17.20
N ASP A 479 2.57 27.35 17.92
CA ASP A 479 3.26 28.16 18.92
C ASP A 479 3.58 27.32 20.17
N GLU A 480 2.65 26.45 20.56
CA GLU A 480 2.85 25.45 21.61
C GLU A 480 3.97 24.48 21.25
N ALA A 481 4.02 24.00 20.00
CA ALA A 481 5.11 23.13 19.53
C ALA A 481 6.47 23.85 19.43
N GLN A 482 6.51 25.18 19.28
CA GLN A 482 7.75 25.97 19.30
C GLN A 482 8.27 26.25 20.72
N SER A 483 7.41 26.13 21.72
CA SER A 483 7.78 26.31 23.14
C SER A 483 8.45 25.09 23.79
N LEU A 484 8.55 23.97 23.06
CA LEU A 484 9.06 22.66 23.48
C LEU A 484 10.35 22.25 22.74
#